data_AF-A0A536BGM6-F1
#
_entry.id   AF-A0A536BGM6-F1
#
_cell.length_a   1.000
_cell.length_b   1.000
_cell.length_c   1.000
_cell.angle_alpha   90.00
_cell.angle_beta   90.00
_cell.angle_gamma   90.00
#
_symmetry.space_group_name_H-M   'P 1'
#
loop_
_entity.id
_entity.type
_entity.pdbx_description
1 polymer ?
#
loop_
_entity_poly.entity_id
_entity_poly.type
_entity_poly.pdbx_seq_one_letter_code
_entity_poly.pdbx_strand_id
1 'polypeptide(L)'
;MSPAIGFRVWRIDEMLTGPRLASPHRYAAWLPGLPLKAECNDEWGAPALANPHRKQPGVAPPLEGCTCGIYAYHEADNMVEALTSRLVGGAVLAWGRITIHQEGFRAEFARPLALCYQQMLSAGSTAIPLARLAGVYRLPAIDASHIGVFAAEFGESYLPAVEPSDDWTARLGTSVRRVFGSWLRG
;
A
#
# COMPACT_ATOMS: atom_id res chain seq x y z
N MET A 1 1.54 15.12 -10.24
CA MET A 1 0.59 14.19 -9.59
C MET A 1 0.23 14.76 -8.24
N SER A 2 -1.06 14.83 -7.92
CA SER A 2 -1.52 15.17 -6.57
C SER A 2 -1.08 14.08 -5.58
N PRO A 3 -0.97 14.37 -4.27
CA PRO A 3 -0.78 13.33 -3.27
C PRO A 3 -1.93 12.31 -3.33
N ALA A 4 -1.61 11.04 -3.08
CA ALA A 4 -2.57 9.94 -3.03
C ALA A 4 -2.74 9.43 -1.61
N ILE A 5 -3.95 8.93 -1.34
CA ILE A 5 -4.25 8.19 -0.12
C ILE A 5 -3.95 6.72 -0.32
N GLY A 6 -3.36 6.10 0.71
CA GLY A 6 -3.23 4.66 0.78
C GLY A 6 -3.30 4.16 2.22
N PHE A 7 -3.41 2.85 2.37
CA PHE A 7 -3.55 2.18 3.66
C PHE A 7 -2.36 1.27 3.90
N ARG A 8 -1.86 1.20 5.14
CA ARG A 8 -0.59 0.53 5.41
C ARG A 8 -0.58 -0.10 6.80
N VAL A 9 0.15 -1.21 6.91
CA VAL A 9 0.51 -1.83 8.18
C VAL A 9 1.97 -1.52 8.56
N TRP A 10 2.21 -1.38 9.85
CA TRP A 10 3.53 -1.21 10.45
C TRP A 10 3.73 -2.16 11.62
N ARG A 11 4.99 -2.44 11.91
CA ARG A 11 5.40 -2.93 13.23
C ARG A 11 5.54 -1.76 14.19
N ILE A 12 5.41 -2.06 15.48
CA ILE A 12 5.79 -1.15 16.56
C ILE A 12 7.11 -1.64 17.13
N ASP A 13 8.16 -0.84 17.02
CA ASP A 13 9.44 -1.09 17.68
C ASP A 13 9.55 -0.17 18.90
N GLU A 14 9.78 -0.77 20.07
CA GLU A 14 10.01 -0.04 21.32
C GLU A 14 11.45 0.46 21.39
N MET A 15 11.62 1.79 21.38
CA MET A 15 12.93 2.44 21.50
C MET A 15 13.04 3.16 22.85
N LEU A 16 14.26 3.42 23.31
CA LEU A 16 14.51 4.26 24.49
C LEU A 16 13.87 5.65 24.39
N THR A 17 13.67 6.15 23.17
CA THR A 17 13.05 7.46 22.87
C THR A 17 11.54 7.37 22.60
N GLY A 18 10.92 6.25 22.97
CA GLY A 18 9.50 5.94 22.76
C GLY A 18 9.23 5.05 21.54
N PRO A 19 8.00 4.55 21.39
CA PRO A 19 7.65 3.62 20.32
C PRO A 19 7.80 4.26 18.93
N ARG A 20 8.14 3.44 17.94
CA ARG A 20 8.32 3.83 16.53
C ARG A 20 7.57 2.89 15.59
N LEU A 21 6.98 3.48 14.56
CA LEU A 21 6.51 2.76 13.38
C LEU A 21 7.72 2.25 12.59
N ALA A 22 7.70 0.97 12.24
CA ALA A 22 8.69 0.34 11.38
C ALA A 22 8.03 -0.42 10.24
N SER A 23 8.69 -0.43 9.08
CA SER A 23 8.25 -1.20 7.92
C SER A 23 8.26 -2.72 8.23
N PRO A 24 7.22 -3.47 7.82
CA PRO A 24 7.05 -4.87 8.22
C PRO A 24 8.07 -5.84 7.59
N HIS A 25 8.42 -5.63 6.31
CA HIS A 25 9.26 -6.56 5.54
C HIS A 25 10.72 -6.11 5.41
N ARG A 26 10.94 -4.86 5.01
CA ARG A 26 12.26 -4.24 4.88
C ARG A 26 12.38 -3.17 5.94
N TYR A 27 13.26 -3.37 6.91
CA TYR A 27 13.39 -2.46 8.04
C TYR A 27 13.65 -1.03 7.56
N ALA A 28 12.70 -0.14 7.87
CA ALA A 28 12.83 1.29 7.73
C ALA A 28 12.02 1.92 8.86
N ALA A 29 12.69 2.74 9.66
CA ALA A 29 12.07 3.45 10.77
C ALA A 29 11.38 4.72 10.26
N TRP A 30 10.14 4.92 10.68
CA TRP A 30 9.36 6.12 10.34
C TRP A 30 9.51 7.11 11.48
N LEU A 31 10.17 8.24 11.27
CA LEU A 31 10.36 9.22 12.34
C LEU A 31 9.07 10.02 12.61
N PRO A 32 8.71 10.31 13.87
CA PRO A 32 7.54 11.11 14.19
C PRO A 32 7.55 12.48 13.50
N GLY A 33 6.45 12.84 12.86
CA GLY A 33 6.27 14.14 12.19
C GLY A 33 7.04 14.33 10.88
N LEU A 34 7.86 13.35 10.46
CA LEU A 34 8.61 13.41 9.21
C LEU A 34 8.05 12.42 8.19
N PRO A 35 7.99 12.81 6.90
CA PRO A 35 7.73 11.83 5.85
C PRO A 35 8.87 10.84 5.76
N LEU A 36 8.53 9.58 5.50
CA LEU A 36 9.51 8.62 5.04
C LEU A 36 9.81 8.90 3.57
N LYS A 37 11.09 8.90 3.20
CA LYS A 37 11.54 8.84 1.82
C LYS A 37 11.97 7.41 1.52
N ALA A 38 11.52 6.88 0.39
CA ALA A 38 11.94 5.59 -0.11
C ALA A 38 13.39 5.66 -0.59
N GLU A 39 14.18 4.64 -0.24
CA GLU A 39 15.56 4.53 -0.66
C GLU A 39 15.84 3.14 -1.20
N CYS A 40 16.66 3.10 -2.25
CA CYS A 40 17.27 1.88 -2.73
C CYS A 40 18.50 1.60 -1.88
N ASN A 41 18.55 0.43 -1.26
CA ASN A 41 19.75 -0.10 -0.63
C ASN A 41 20.35 -1.15 -1.54
N ASP A 42 21.68 -1.20 -1.62
CA ASP A 42 22.36 -2.28 -2.31
C ASP A 42 22.03 -3.58 -1.59
N GLU A 43 21.46 -4.53 -2.33
CA GLU A 43 21.20 -5.87 -1.82
C GLU A 43 22.45 -6.73 -2.02
N TRP A 44 22.77 -7.55 -1.02
CA TRP A 44 23.86 -8.52 -1.09
C TRP A 44 23.35 -9.91 -0.70
N GLY A 45 24.01 -10.96 -1.20
CA GLY A 45 23.68 -12.35 -0.89
C GLY A 45 22.48 -12.89 -1.66
N ALA A 46 21.82 -13.92 -1.10
CA ALA A 46 20.70 -14.61 -1.76
C ALA A 46 19.54 -13.70 -2.25
N PRO A 47 19.14 -12.63 -1.53
CA PRO A 47 18.12 -11.69 -2.03
C PRO A 47 18.52 -10.99 -3.33
N ALA A 48 19.80 -10.59 -3.44
CA ALA A 48 20.33 -9.94 -4.64
C ALA A 48 20.41 -10.86 -5.86
N LEU A 49 20.47 -12.18 -5.65
CA LEU A 49 20.44 -13.18 -6.73
C LEU A 49 19.01 -13.41 -7.25
N ALA A 50 18.02 -13.39 -6.35
CA ALA A 50 16.62 -13.59 -6.71
C ALA A 50 16.00 -12.38 -7.43
N ASN A 51 16.42 -11.16 -7.06
CA ASN A 51 16.01 -9.95 -7.74
C ASN A 51 17.16 -8.92 -7.74
N PRO A 52 18.04 -8.94 -8.76
CA PRO A 52 19.23 -8.10 -8.78
C PRO A 52 18.84 -6.62 -8.90
N HIS A 53 18.82 -5.93 -7.76
CA HIS A 53 18.63 -4.49 -7.70
C HIS A 53 19.92 -3.81 -7.22
N ARG A 54 20.45 -2.90 -8.05
CA ARG A 54 21.57 -2.02 -7.70
C ARG A 54 21.06 -0.60 -7.52
N LYS A 55 21.48 0.07 -6.45
CA LYS A 55 21.19 1.49 -6.22
C LYS A 55 21.69 2.31 -7.41
N GLN A 56 20.81 3.08 -8.02
CA GLN A 56 21.17 4.05 -9.06
C GLN A 56 21.41 5.42 -8.43
N PRO A 57 22.61 6.02 -8.58
CA PRO A 57 22.89 7.35 -8.06
C PRO A 57 21.92 8.40 -8.62
N GLY A 58 21.40 9.26 -7.75
CA GLY A 58 20.53 10.37 -8.15
C GLY A 58 19.08 10.00 -8.46
N VAL A 59 18.69 8.73 -8.38
CA VAL A 59 17.34 8.27 -8.72
C VAL A 59 16.71 7.57 -7.52
N ALA A 60 15.70 8.18 -6.88
CA ALA A 60 14.97 7.52 -5.78
C ALA A 60 13.93 6.49 -6.30
N PRO A 61 13.56 5.46 -5.53
CA PRO A 61 12.46 4.56 -5.87
C PRO A 61 11.08 5.20 -5.68
N PRO A 62 10.00 4.60 -6.23
CA PRO A 62 9.98 3.37 -7.02
C PRO A 62 10.53 3.54 -8.43
N LEU A 63 11.19 2.50 -8.94
CA LEU A 63 11.68 2.41 -10.31
C LEU A 63 11.14 1.16 -10.99
N GLU A 64 11.08 1.21 -12.32
CA GLU A 64 10.75 0.05 -13.14
C GLU A 64 11.76 -1.08 -12.86
N GLY A 65 11.25 -2.31 -12.72
CA GLY A 65 12.07 -3.49 -12.36
C GLY A 65 12.63 -3.50 -10.93
N CYS A 66 12.44 -2.44 -10.14
CA CYS A 66 12.84 -2.39 -8.74
C CYS A 66 11.66 -2.76 -7.83
N THR A 67 11.89 -3.36 -6.66
CA THR A 67 10.88 -3.59 -5.60
C THR A 67 10.93 -2.55 -4.48
N CYS A 68 11.92 -1.65 -4.46
CA CYS A 68 11.98 -0.56 -3.48
C CYS A 68 10.82 0.44 -3.65
N GLY A 69 10.44 1.09 -2.56
CA GLY A 69 9.30 2.01 -2.52
C GLY A 69 8.52 1.86 -1.22
N ILE A 70 7.70 2.87 -0.91
CA ILE A 70 6.79 2.81 0.23
C ILE A 70 5.47 2.22 -0.25
N TYR A 71 5.22 0.97 0.13
CA TYR A 71 3.99 0.24 -0.17
C TYR A 71 2.80 0.75 0.63
N ALA A 72 1.66 0.88 -0.03
CA ALA A 72 0.36 1.08 0.59
C ALA A 72 -0.73 0.43 -0.27
N TYR A 73 -1.76 -0.10 0.36
CA TYR A 73 -2.97 -0.61 -0.28
C TYR A 73 -3.83 0.54 -0.80
N HIS A 74 -4.62 0.27 -1.85
CA HIS A 74 -5.64 1.21 -2.31
C HIS A 74 -6.79 1.33 -1.32
N GLU A 75 -7.23 0.18 -0.81
CA GLU A 75 -8.42 0.04 0.02
C GLU A 75 -8.06 -0.26 1.47
N ALA A 76 -8.88 0.28 2.39
CA ALA A 76 -8.72 0.02 3.81
C ALA A 76 -8.92 -1.47 4.14
N ASP A 77 -9.88 -2.13 3.49
CA ASP A 77 -10.20 -3.54 3.75
C ASP A 77 -9.00 -4.46 3.50
N ASN A 78 -8.25 -4.24 2.42
CA ASN A 78 -7.02 -4.99 2.13
C ASN A 78 -5.96 -4.82 3.25
N MET A 79 -5.85 -3.61 3.81
CA MET A 79 -4.96 -3.37 4.95
C MET A 79 -5.48 -4.08 6.21
N VAL A 80 -6.79 -4.05 6.45
CA VAL A 80 -7.43 -4.70 7.60
C VAL A 80 -7.22 -6.21 7.56
N GLU A 81 -7.38 -6.84 6.40
CA GLU A 81 -7.08 -8.27 6.21
C GLU A 81 -5.61 -8.60 6.48
N ALA A 82 -4.69 -7.67 6.19
CA ALA A 82 -3.27 -7.83 6.46
C ALA A 82 -2.87 -7.58 7.94
N LEU A 83 -3.79 -7.13 8.79
CA LEU A 83 -3.50 -6.89 10.21
C LEU A 83 -3.30 -8.21 10.96
N THR A 84 -2.33 -8.18 11.87
CA THR A 84 -2.10 -9.24 12.85
C THR A 84 -1.95 -8.62 14.23
N SER A 85 -1.96 -9.43 15.29
CA SER A 85 -1.79 -8.94 16.67
C SER A 85 -0.46 -8.21 16.93
N ARG A 86 0.51 -8.26 16.00
CA ARG A 86 1.82 -7.60 16.09
C ARG A 86 1.94 -6.35 15.20
N LEU A 87 0.89 -6.03 14.46
CA LEU A 87 0.89 -4.93 13.50
C LEU A 87 -0.13 -3.88 13.89
N VAL A 88 0.17 -2.63 13.52
CA VAL A 88 -0.74 -1.49 13.58
C VAL A 88 -1.06 -1.05 12.16
N GLY A 89 -2.31 -0.69 11.89
CA GLY A 89 -2.75 -0.18 10.60
C GLY A 89 -2.78 1.34 10.58
N GLY A 90 -3.04 1.92 9.41
CA GLY A 90 -3.30 3.34 9.28
C GLY A 90 -3.33 3.84 7.85
N ALA A 91 -3.75 5.09 7.70
CA ALA A 91 -3.75 5.79 6.43
C ALA A 91 -2.43 6.55 6.23
N VAL A 92 -2.00 6.68 4.98
CA VAL A 92 -0.85 7.48 4.56
C VAL A 92 -1.24 8.45 3.45
N LEU A 93 -0.65 9.64 3.50
CA LEU A 93 -0.55 10.53 2.35
C LEU A 93 0.75 10.19 1.62
N ALA A 94 0.69 9.91 0.33
CA ALA A 94 1.83 9.47 -0.48
C ALA A 94 2.04 10.37 -1.69
N TRP A 95 3.29 10.65 -2.05
CA TRP A 95 3.61 11.56 -3.15
C TRP A 95 5.00 11.31 -3.75
N GLY A 96 5.36 12.13 -4.73
CA GLY A 96 6.57 11.98 -5.54
C GLY A 96 6.31 11.00 -6.68
N ARG A 97 7.26 10.12 -6.97
CA ARG A 97 7.03 9.02 -7.92
C ARG A 97 6.13 7.97 -7.29
N ILE A 98 5.18 7.51 -8.09
CA ILE A 98 4.24 6.47 -7.69
C ILE A 98 4.17 5.41 -8.79
N THR A 99 4.26 4.15 -8.39
CA THR A 99 3.98 2.99 -9.24
C THR A 99 2.74 2.31 -8.71
N ILE A 100 1.69 2.27 -9.53
CA ILE A 100 0.40 1.66 -9.20
C ILE A 100 0.48 0.17 -9.52
N HIS A 101 -0.06 -0.65 -8.63
CA HIS A 101 -0.24 -2.09 -8.79
C HIS A 101 -1.71 -2.43 -8.61
N GLN A 102 -2.06 -3.71 -8.66
CA GLN A 102 -3.45 -4.15 -8.58
C GLN A 102 -4.09 -3.90 -7.20
N GLU A 103 -3.38 -4.20 -6.11
CA GLU A 103 -3.92 -4.12 -4.73
C GLU A 103 -3.48 -2.85 -3.99
N GLY A 104 -2.56 -2.09 -4.57
CA GLY A 104 -1.94 -0.95 -3.92
C GLY A 104 -0.91 -0.27 -4.81
N PHE A 105 -0.15 0.64 -4.24
CA PHE A 105 0.91 1.35 -4.95
C PHE A 105 2.19 1.39 -4.13
N ARG A 106 3.26 1.83 -4.78
CA ARG A 106 4.52 2.21 -4.14
C ARG A 106 4.79 3.68 -4.38
N ALA A 107 5.26 4.38 -3.36
CA ALA A 107 5.56 5.80 -3.46
C ALA A 107 7.00 6.13 -3.05
N GLU A 108 7.49 7.27 -3.54
CA GLU A 108 8.77 7.86 -3.15
C GLU A 108 8.69 8.46 -1.75
N PHE A 109 7.59 9.13 -1.42
CA PHE A 109 7.37 9.71 -0.11
C PHE A 109 6.04 9.25 0.46
N ALA A 110 6.00 9.10 1.78
CA ALA A 110 4.73 8.95 2.48
C ALA A 110 4.80 9.50 3.90
N ARG A 111 3.67 10.00 4.39
CA ARG A 111 3.48 10.42 5.78
C ARG A 111 2.23 9.75 6.35
N PRO A 112 2.28 9.18 7.56
CA PRO A 112 1.09 8.70 8.23
C PRO A 112 0.10 9.85 8.52
N LEU A 113 -1.20 9.56 8.39
CA LEU A 113 -2.31 10.48 8.66
C LEU A 113 -3.12 10.05 9.89
N ALA A 114 -3.27 8.75 10.09
CA ALA A 114 -3.97 8.15 11.21
C ALA A 114 -3.39 6.77 11.50
N LEU A 115 -3.62 6.30 12.72
CA LEU A 115 -3.37 4.92 13.12
C LEU A 115 -4.71 4.24 13.38
N CYS A 116 -4.80 2.94 13.09
CA CYS A 116 -5.95 2.15 13.46
C CYS A 116 -5.58 0.81 14.05
N TYR A 117 -6.58 0.22 14.69
CA TYR A 117 -6.53 -1.10 15.26
C TYR A 117 -7.81 -1.84 14.90
N GLN A 118 -7.71 -3.18 14.87
CA GLN A 118 -8.89 -4.01 14.78
C GLN A 118 -9.41 -4.25 16.20
N GLN A 119 -10.64 -3.83 16.48
CA GLN A 119 -11.25 -3.92 17.81
C GLN A 119 -11.16 -5.33 18.39
N MET A 120 -11.42 -6.36 17.57
CA MET A 120 -11.34 -7.76 17.97
C MET A 120 -9.91 -8.21 18.37
N LEU A 121 -8.87 -7.61 17.78
CA LEU A 121 -7.46 -7.86 18.14
C LEU A 121 -6.98 -6.99 19.31
N SER A 122 -7.82 -6.07 19.78
CA SER A 122 -7.45 -5.04 20.75
C SER A 122 -8.07 -5.25 22.13
N ALA A 123 -8.78 -6.36 22.33
CA ALA A 123 -9.19 -6.82 23.65
C ALA A 123 -7.94 -7.27 24.46
N GLY A 124 -7.16 -6.34 25.02
CA GLY A 124 -5.97 -6.62 25.83
C GLY A 124 -4.80 -5.63 25.68
N SER A 125 -3.57 -6.13 25.90
CA SER A 125 -2.31 -5.38 26.09
C SER A 125 -1.83 -4.51 24.91
N THR A 126 -2.50 -4.54 23.75
CA THR A 126 -2.19 -3.76 22.54
C THR A 126 -2.73 -2.33 22.56
N ALA A 127 -3.71 -2.02 23.41
CA ALA A 127 -4.29 -0.67 23.52
C ALA A 127 -3.28 0.38 24.06
N ILE A 128 -2.43 0.00 25.03
CA ILE A 128 -1.44 0.90 25.64
C ILE A 128 -0.31 1.27 24.66
N PRO A 129 0.31 0.31 23.93
CA PRO A 129 1.26 0.63 22.88
C PRO A 129 0.70 1.57 21.82
N LEU A 130 -0.55 1.37 21.39
CA LEU A 130 -1.18 2.21 20.38
C LEU A 130 -1.42 3.64 20.85
N ALA A 131 -1.97 3.83 22.05
CA ALA A 131 -2.21 5.16 22.59
C ALA A 131 -0.90 5.96 22.78
N ARG A 132 0.17 5.29 23.25
CA ARG A 132 1.50 5.90 23.35
C ARG A 132 2.06 6.26 21.98
N LEU A 133 1.93 5.37 21.01
CA LEU A 133 2.37 5.59 19.64
C LEU A 133 1.62 6.76 18.99
N ALA A 134 0.30 6.79 19.10
CA ALA A 134 -0.54 7.89 18.63
C ALA A 134 -0.14 9.23 19.25
N GLY A 135 0.14 9.25 20.56
CA GLY A 135 0.65 10.45 21.25
C GLY A 135 2.01 10.92 20.73
N VAL A 136 2.96 10.01 20.53
CA VAL A 136 4.30 10.32 20.00
C VAL A 136 4.23 10.88 18.57
N TYR A 137 3.40 10.28 17.72
CA TYR A 137 3.25 10.71 16.33
C TYR A 137 2.29 11.90 16.17
N ARG A 138 1.53 12.23 17.22
CA ARG A 138 0.43 13.21 17.21
C ARG A 138 -0.58 12.92 16.10
N LEU A 139 -0.96 11.64 16.01
CA LEU A 139 -1.94 11.14 15.05
C LEU A 139 -3.19 10.65 15.77
N PRO A 140 -4.36 10.77 15.16
CA PRO A 140 -5.56 10.13 15.69
C PRO A 140 -5.39 8.59 15.65
N ALA A 141 -5.85 7.93 16.70
CA ALA A 141 -6.06 6.49 16.73
C ALA A 141 -7.56 6.21 16.60
N ILE A 142 -7.96 5.56 15.52
CA ILE A 142 -9.37 5.31 15.18
C ILE A 142 -9.63 3.82 14.97
N ASP A 143 -10.89 3.42 15.06
CA ASP A 143 -11.26 2.05 14.70
C ASP A 143 -10.99 1.81 13.21
N ALA A 144 -10.51 0.61 12.87
CA ALA A 144 -10.25 0.21 11.49
C ALA A 144 -11.46 0.39 10.57
N SER A 145 -12.69 0.21 11.07
CA SER A 145 -13.92 0.39 10.27
C SER A 145 -14.14 1.84 9.81
N HIS A 146 -13.48 2.82 10.43
CA HIS A 146 -13.67 4.25 10.13
C HIS A 146 -12.48 4.86 9.38
N ILE A 147 -11.38 4.12 9.17
CA ILE A 147 -10.17 4.72 8.60
C ILE A 147 -10.31 5.13 7.14
N GLY A 148 -11.09 4.38 6.34
CA GLY A 148 -11.39 4.75 4.96
C GLY A 148 -12.10 6.09 4.88
N VAL A 149 -13.15 6.26 5.69
CA VAL A 149 -13.94 7.50 5.77
C VAL A 149 -13.07 8.68 6.21
N PHE A 150 -12.25 8.51 7.25
CA PHE A 150 -11.33 9.54 7.70
C PHE A 150 -10.32 9.94 6.61
N ALA A 151 -9.75 8.95 5.91
CA ALA A 151 -8.70 9.19 4.92
C ALA A 151 -9.23 9.90 3.67
N ALA A 152 -10.50 9.71 3.31
CA ALA A 152 -11.15 10.37 2.18
C ALA A 152 -11.19 11.90 2.31
N GLU A 153 -11.14 12.46 3.53
CA GLU A 153 -11.03 13.91 3.75
C GLU A 153 -9.72 14.51 3.20
N PHE A 154 -8.70 13.68 2.97
CA PHE A 154 -7.37 14.09 2.53
C PHE A 154 -7.12 13.82 1.04
N GLY A 155 -8.03 13.11 0.36
CA GLY A 155 -7.94 12.81 -1.07
C GLY A 155 -8.35 11.37 -1.40
N GLU A 156 -7.99 10.94 -2.61
CA GLU A 156 -8.33 9.63 -3.16
C GLU A 156 -7.07 8.78 -3.37
N SER A 157 -7.23 7.46 -3.51
CA SER A 157 -6.14 6.59 -3.95
C SER A 157 -5.93 6.67 -5.46
N TYR A 158 -4.73 6.30 -5.92
CA TYR A 158 -4.48 6.05 -7.34
C TYR A 158 -4.85 4.62 -7.68
N LEU A 159 -6.00 4.42 -8.29
CA LEU A 159 -6.43 3.10 -8.75
C LEU A 159 -5.75 2.74 -10.08
N PRO A 160 -5.50 1.44 -10.35
CA PRO A 160 -5.07 1.00 -11.68
C PRO A 160 -6.10 1.45 -12.72
N ALA A 161 -5.63 1.78 -13.93
CA ALA A 161 -6.55 1.98 -15.04
C ALA A 161 -7.37 0.69 -15.18
N VAL A 162 -8.71 0.82 -15.13
CA VAL A 162 -9.59 -0.28 -15.50
C VAL A 162 -9.26 -0.57 -16.95
N GLU A 163 -8.60 -1.70 -17.22
CA GLU A 163 -8.55 -2.16 -18.60
C GLU A 163 -10.01 -2.31 -19.03
N PRO A 164 -10.44 -1.64 -20.12
CA PRO A 164 -11.76 -1.90 -20.67
C PRO A 164 -11.85 -3.40 -20.80
N SER A 165 -12.84 -4.02 -20.15
CA SER A 165 -13.07 -5.44 -20.38
C SER A 165 -13.20 -5.58 -21.89
N ASP A 166 -12.24 -6.24 -22.53
CA ASP A 166 -12.36 -6.57 -23.93
C ASP A 166 -13.71 -7.29 -24.04
N ASP A 167 -14.69 -6.62 -24.63
CA ASP A 167 -16.00 -7.17 -24.93
C ASP A 167 -15.79 -8.23 -26.02
N TRP A 168 -15.24 -9.37 -25.60
CA TRP A 168 -15.06 -10.55 -26.43
C TRP A 168 -16.42 -11.11 -26.84
N THR A 169 -17.49 -10.81 -26.09
CA THR A 169 -18.87 -11.15 -26.43
C THR A 169 -19.32 -10.45 -27.72
N ALA A 170 -18.90 -9.21 -28.00
CA ALA A 170 -19.16 -8.55 -29.27
C ALA A 170 -18.45 -9.22 -30.46
N ARG A 171 -17.29 -9.85 -30.25
CA ARG A 171 -16.52 -10.54 -31.31
C ARG A 171 -17.07 -11.93 -31.69
N LEU A 172 -17.76 -12.61 -30.78
CA LEU A 172 -18.39 -13.90 -31.09
C LEU A 172 -19.72 -13.76 -31.84
N GLY A 173 -20.44 -12.65 -31.66
CA GLY A 173 -21.67 -12.37 -32.43
C GLY A 173 -21.45 -12.26 -33.94
N THR A 174 -20.25 -11.86 -34.37
CA THR A 174 -19.88 -11.72 -35.79
C THR A 174 -19.31 -13.01 -36.40
N SER A 175 -18.91 -13.99 -35.59
CA SER A 175 -18.36 -15.27 -36.06
C SER A 175 -19.45 -16.34 -36.27
N VAL A 176 -20.50 -16.36 -35.43
CA VAL A 176 -21.59 -17.35 -35.57
C VAL A 176 -22.47 -17.10 -36.80
N ARG A 177 -22.61 -15.84 -37.25
CA ARG A 177 -23.31 -15.54 -38.51
C ARG A 177 -22.59 -15.98 -39.79
N ARG A 178 -21.29 -16.32 -39.72
CA ARG A 178 -20.52 -16.75 -40.91
C ARG A 178 -20.45 -18.28 -41.05
N VAL A 179 -20.79 -19.06 -40.02
CA VAL A 179 -20.76 -20.53 -40.03
C VAL A 179 -22.12 -21.16 -40.34
N PHE A 180 -23.24 -20.51 -40.04
CA PHE A 180 -24.59 -21.05 -40.30
C PHE A 180 -25.24 -20.58 -41.63
N GLY A 181 -24.50 -19.89 -42.50
CA GLY A 181 -25.00 -19.38 -43.78
C GLY A 181 -24.74 -20.30 -45.00
N SER A 182 -23.99 -21.40 -44.85
CA SER A 182 -23.56 -22.23 -46.00
C SER A 182 -24.18 -23.63 -46.07
N TRP A 183 -25.23 -23.92 -45.30
CA TRP A 183 -25.85 -25.26 -45.25
C TRP A 183 -27.36 -25.24 -45.53
N LEU A 184 -27.81 -24.42 -46.50
CA LEU A 184 -29.19 -24.48 -47.05
C LEU A 184 -29.24 -24.17 -48.57
N ARG A 185 -28.32 -24.73 -49.35
CA ARG A 185 -28.54 -24.97 -50.79
C ARG A 185 -27.87 -26.28 -51.20
N GLY A 186 -28.69 -27.29 -51.46
CA GLY A 186 -28.33 -28.63 -51.89
C GLY A 186 -29.58 -29.49 -51.82
#